data_AF-A0A947MPH3-F1
#
_entry.id   AF-A0A947MPH3-F1
#
_cell.length_a   1.000
_cell.length_b   1.000
_cell.length_c   1.000
_cell.angle_alpha   90.00
_cell.angle_beta   90.00
_cell.angle_gamma   90.00
#
_symmetry.space_group_name_H-M   'P 1'
#
loop_
_entity.id
_entity.type
_entity.pdbx_description
1 polymer ?
#
loop_
_entity_poly.entity_id
_entity_poly.type
_entity_poly.pdbx_seq_one_letter_code
_entity_poly.pdbx_strand_id
1 'polypeptide(L)'
;MSDVTTAPEVAAVDIEEPDEVSADQSEPDAPELPEIEVDAGPEPRPYPAPDARPKNLGPGAPKVTFAPEALYQTCAYLDGGPNDLVDHHNLVVMVDGYLLLPWCPEFGFGGGLTFFDISKPCEPVAVGIGESMLMRETHSVGFYAGIGETKGTGLWAVVNGLELTEPGIEFWDISDPTAPKSIGLMKLPDAFYPDAYARVSLSVFWQGPYVYVAGADNGVYIVDATDPGKPVLAARYQLSPVLRVGQIHAIGNMLIITAAEGPRAVLLDISDPTAPQPIPGGDFEAKDAGGEPRDAYFTNMHGSHLYFVRKEDGGGVIVYDIADPSAPAWLGEVTSNGNGGYVFVH
;
A
#
# COMPACT_ATOMS: atom_id res chain seq x y z
N MET A 1 67.63 -3.82 49.32
CA MET A 1 66.18 -4.00 49.07
C MET A 1 66.02 -3.97 47.57
N SER A 2 65.63 -5.01 46.85
CA SER A 2 65.29 -6.42 47.08
C SER A 2 65.17 -6.95 45.64
N ASP A 3 66.08 -7.82 45.25
CA ASP A 3 65.81 -9.24 44.97
C ASP A 3 65.13 -9.48 43.61
N VAL A 4 65.90 -10.09 42.72
CA VAL A 4 65.47 -10.61 41.42
C VAL A 4 64.92 -12.01 41.69
N THR A 5 63.62 -12.21 41.48
CA THR A 5 63.00 -13.54 41.49
C THR A 5 62.42 -13.84 40.11
N THR A 6 63.10 -14.79 39.46
CA THR A 6 62.68 -15.53 38.27
C THR A 6 61.35 -16.24 38.51
N ALA A 7 60.41 -16.09 37.58
CA ALA A 7 59.15 -16.82 37.55
C ALA A 7 59.39 -18.33 37.32
N PRO A 8 58.57 -19.22 37.91
CA PRO A 8 58.74 -20.67 37.77
C PRO A 8 58.23 -21.17 36.40
N GLU A 9 58.95 -22.14 35.84
CA GLU A 9 58.50 -23.00 34.74
C GLU A 9 57.26 -23.78 35.18
N VAL A 10 56.17 -23.65 34.41
CA VAL A 10 54.98 -24.49 34.57
C VAL A 10 55.17 -25.72 33.69
N ALA A 11 55.20 -26.89 34.31
CA ALA A 11 55.25 -28.18 33.64
C ALA A 11 54.08 -28.33 32.66
N ALA A 12 54.37 -28.78 31.44
CA ALA A 12 53.36 -29.21 30.49
C ALA A 12 52.58 -30.38 31.10
N VAL A 13 51.26 -30.19 31.25
CA VAL A 13 50.32 -31.27 31.55
C VAL A 13 49.93 -31.86 30.20
N ASP A 14 50.26 -33.13 29.98
CA ASP A 14 49.70 -33.90 28.86
C ASP A 14 48.18 -33.94 29.05
N ILE A 15 47.47 -33.26 28.14
CA ILE A 15 46.03 -33.38 28.03
C ILE A 15 45.80 -34.57 27.11
N GLU A 16 45.37 -35.71 27.66
CA GLU A 16 44.84 -36.81 26.86
C GLU A 16 43.70 -36.26 25.98
N GLU A 17 43.82 -36.46 24.66
CA GLU A 17 42.72 -36.21 23.73
C GLU A 17 41.53 -37.08 24.17
N PRO A 18 40.32 -36.51 24.30
CA PRO A 18 39.16 -37.31 24.61
C PRO A 18 38.90 -38.28 23.45
N ASP A 19 38.64 -39.55 23.80
CA ASP A 19 38.23 -40.60 22.86
C ASP A 19 37.18 -40.07 21.88
N GLU A 20 37.38 -40.32 20.58
CA GLU A 20 36.38 -40.09 19.54
C GLU A 20 35.13 -40.92 19.88
N VAL A 21 34.15 -40.27 20.52
CA VAL A 21 32.80 -40.79 20.59
C VAL A 21 32.26 -40.70 19.16
N SER A 22 32.07 -41.85 18.51
CA SER A 22 31.36 -41.92 17.24
C SER A 22 29.97 -41.31 17.44
N ALA A 23 29.78 -40.09 16.94
CA ALA A 23 28.46 -39.49 16.87
C ALA A 23 27.64 -40.32 15.90
N ASP A 24 26.67 -41.05 16.43
CA ASP A 24 25.57 -41.61 15.66
C ASP A 24 24.82 -40.43 15.03
N GLN A 25 25.15 -40.14 13.76
CA GLN A 25 24.43 -39.14 12.97
C GLN A 25 23.12 -39.75 12.47
N SER A 26 22.16 -39.89 13.39
CA SER A 26 20.75 -39.83 13.03
C SER A 26 20.19 -38.55 13.64
N GLU A 27 20.14 -37.48 12.83
CA GLU A 27 19.29 -36.34 13.16
C GLU A 27 17.87 -36.86 13.36
N PRO A 28 17.16 -36.49 14.44
CA PRO A 28 15.74 -36.77 14.52
C PRO A 28 15.05 -36.02 13.38
N ASP A 29 14.32 -36.76 12.53
CA ASP A 29 13.54 -36.18 11.44
C ASP A 29 12.78 -34.94 11.94
N ALA A 30 13.03 -33.80 11.31
CA ALA A 30 12.23 -32.61 11.53
C ALA A 30 10.76 -33.00 11.32
N PRO A 31 9.83 -32.61 12.22
CA PRO A 31 8.43 -32.92 12.02
C PRO A 31 8.00 -32.35 10.66
N GLU A 32 7.57 -33.23 9.76
CA GLU A 32 6.97 -32.82 8.49
C GLU A 32 5.85 -31.83 8.82
N LEU A 33 6.01 -30.60 8.33
CA LEU A 33 4.94 -29.61 8.40
C LEU A 33 3.75 -30.22 7.65
N PRO A 34 2.53 -30.17 8.22
CA PRO A 34 1.38 -30.74 7.54
C PRO A 34 1.25 -30.09 6.17
N GLU A 35 1.21 -30.92 5.12
CA GLU A 35 0.84 -30.46 3.77
C GLU A 35 -0.52 -29.78 3.89
N ILE A 36 -0.54 -28.46 3.74
CA ILE A 36 -1.78 -27.72 3.59
C ILE A 36 -2.29 -28.08 2.19
N GLU A 37 -3.21 -29.04 2.12
CA GLU A 37 -4.01 -29.25 0.92
C GLU A 37 -4.77 -27.94 0.65
N VAL A 38 -4.23 -27.13 -0.26
CA VAL A 38 -4.93 -25.97 -0.81
C VAL A 38 -6.03 -26.55 -1.69
N ASP A 39 -7.25 -26.65 -1.16
CA ASP A 39 -8.43 -26.80 -1.99
C ASP A 39 -8.45 -25.60 -2.93
N ALA A 40 -8.03 -25.80 -4.18
CA ALA A 40 -7.98 -24.75 -5.20
C ALA A 40 -9.37 -24.16 -5.49
N GLY A 41 -10.42 -24.73 -4.90
CA GLY A 41 -11.79 -24.35 -5.12
C GLY A 41 -12.21 -24.69 -6.56
N PRO A 42 -13.41 -24.26 -6.97
CA PRO A 42 -13.77 -24.31 -8.38
C PRO A 42 -12.77 -23.46 -9.19
N GLU A 43 -12.39 -23.94 -10.38
CA GLU A 43 -11.61 -23.19 -11.36
C GLU A 43 -12.03 -21.71 -11.36
N PRO A 44 -11.07 -20.76 -11.22
CA PRO A 44 -11.40 -19.35 -11.20
C PRO A 44 -12.22 -19.02 -12.43
N ARG A 45 -13.33 -18.30 -12.26
CA ARG A 45 -14.22 -17.96 -13.37
C ARG A 45 -13.36 -17.38 -14.50
N PRO A 46 -13.49 -17.87 -15.74
CA PRO A 46 -12.68 -17.37 -16.83
C PRO A 46 -12.81 -15.85 -16.88
N TYR A 47 -11.69 -15.15 -16.97
CA TYR A 47 -11.72 -13.70 -17.12
C TYR A 47 -12.65 -13.34 -18.28
N PRO A 48 -13.57 -12.37 -18.09
CA PRO A 48 -14.43 -11.93 -19.18
C PRO A 48 -13.55 -11.48 -20.34
N ALA A 49 -13.99 -11.78 -21.57
CA ALA A 49 -13.33 -11.27 -22.76
C ALA A 49 -13.18 -9.73 -22.66
N PRO A 50 -12.11 -9.12 -23.20
CA PRO A 50 -11.88 -7.68 -23.06
C PRO A 50 -13.07 -6.81 -23.50
N ASP A 51 -13.86 -7.28 -24.47
CA ASP A 51 -15.06 -6.64 -25.01
C ASP A 51 -16.36 -7.01 -24.27
N ALA A 52 -16.31 -7.98 -23.35
CA ALA A 52 -17.45 -8.35 -22.51
C ALA A 52 -17.64 -7.39 -21.32
N ARG A 53 -16.70 -6.47 -21.08
CA ARG A 53 -16.86 -5.42 -20.08
C ARG A 53 -17.84 -4.35 -20.58
N PRO A 54 -18.67 -3.77 -19.70
CA PRO A 54 -19.46 -2.60 -20.03
C PRO A 54 -18.57 -1.50 -20.62
N LYS A 55 -19.15 -0.69 -21.51
CA LYS A 55 -18.47 0.54 -21.95
C LYS A 55 -18.25 1.44 -20.75
N ASN A 56 -17.14 2.17 -20.78
CA ASN A 56 -16.88 3.21 -19.81
C ASN A 56 -18.02 4.23 -19.77
N LEU A 57 -18.32 4.77 -18.59
CA LEU A 57 -19.23 5.93 -18.46
C LEU A 57 -18.63 7.17 -19.13
N GLY A 58 -17.32 7.35 -19.00
CA GLY A 58 -16.56 8.44 -19.57
C GLY A 58 -15.99 8.16 -20.95
N PRO A 59 -15.42 9.19 -21.59
CA PRO A 59 -14.88 9.11 -22.95
C PRO A 59 -13.61 8.26 -23.07
N GLY A 60 -12.98 7.91 -21.94
CA GLY A 60 -11.72 7.17 -21.89
C GLY A 60 -10.49 8.08 -21.94
N ALA A 61 -9.32 7.46 -21.93
CA ALA A 61 -8.06 8.19 -21.99
C ALA A 61 -7.89 8.94 -23.34
N PRO A 62 -7.20 10.10 -23.33
CA PRO A 62 -6.95 10.87 -24.54
C PRO A 62 -6.22 10.07 -25.62
N LYS A 63 -6.63 10.28 -26.88
CA LYS A 63 -6.03 9.66 -28.07
C LYS A 63 -5.29 10.71 -28.89
N VAL A 64 -4.30 11.34 -28.27
CA VAL A 64 -3.50 12.42 -28.89
C VAL A 64 -2.05 11.97 -29.01
N THR A 65 -1.45 12.20 -30.18
CA THR A 65 0.00 12.07 -30.39
C THR A 65 0.62 13.46 -30.38
N PHE A 66 1.54 13.69 -29.46
CA PHE A 66 2.24 14.97 -29.34
C PHE A 66 3.48 15.01 -30.21
N ALA A 67 3.79 16.18 -30.75
CA ALA A 67 5.08 16.44 -31.37
C ALA A 67 6.18 16.47 -30.27
N PRO A 68 7.43 16.08 -30.57
CA PRO A 68 8.50 16.02 -29.58
C PRO A 68 8.70 17.31 -28.75
N GLU A 69 8.56 18.46 -29.40
CA GLU A 69 8.66 19.81 -28.83
C GLU A 69 7.53 20.18 -27.87
N ALA A 70 6.39 19.48 -27.93
CA ALA A 70 5.30 19.64 -26.98
C ALA A 70 5.46 18.75 -25.74
N LEU A 71 6.38 17.78 -25.76
CA LEU A 71 6.63 16.92 -24.61
C LEU A 71 7.27 17.73 -23.47
N TYR A 72 6.92 17.38 -22.23
CA TYR A 72 7.38 18.04 -21.01
C TYR A 72 7.01 19.53 -20.91
N GLN A 73 6.12 20.04 -21.79
CA GLN A 73 5.53 21.35 -21.66
C GLN A 73 4.17 21.23 -20.96
N THR A 74 3.95 22.04 -19.92
CA THR A 74 2.63 22.14 -19.30
C THR A 74 1.66 22.82 -20.26
N CYS A 75 0.55 22.17 -20.59
CA CYS A 75 -0.48 22.74 -21.47
C CYS A 75 -1.83 22.97 -20.79
N ALA A 76 -2.05 22.41 -19.60
CA ALA A 76 -3.22 22.65 -18.77
C ALA A 76 -2.91 22.37 -17.30
N TYR A 77 -3.75 22.92 -16.42
CA TYR A 77 -3.78 22.63 -14.99
C TYR A 77 -5.14 22.03 -14.65
N LEU A 78 -5.16 21.17 -13.63
CA LEU A 78 -6.40 20.67 -13.03
C LEU A 78 -6.70 21.54 -11.81
N ASP A 79 -7.95 21.92 -11.64
CA ASP A 79 -8.44 22.74 -10.54
C ASP A 79 -9.54 21.96 -9.82
N GLY A 80 -9.35 21.68 -8.52
CA GLY A 80 -10.30 20.91 -7.70
C GLY A 80 -11.66 21.59 -7.57
N GLY A 81 -11.75 22.89 -7.82
CA GLY A 81 -12.98 23.67 -7.83
C GLY A 81 -12.87 24.89 -6.92
N PRO A 82 -13.96 25.67 -6.80
CA PRO A 82 -13.94 26.94 -6.07
C PRO A 82 -13.52 26.88 -4.60
N ASN A 83 -13.61 25.69 -3.99
CA ASN A 83 -13.24 25.44 -2.59
C ASN A 83 -11.89 24.72 -2.43
N ASP A 84 -11.19 24.41 -3.53
CA ASP A 84 -9.80 23.97 -3.51
C ASP A 84 -8.88 25.19 -3.35
N LEU A 85 -8.81 25.71 -2.12
CA LEU A 85 -8.16 27.01 -1.86
C LEU A 85 -6.63 26.97 -1.88
N VAL A 86 -6.03 25.78 -1.91
CA VAL A 86 -4.58 25.58 -1.79
C VAL A 86 -4.00 24.74 -2.94
N ASP A 87 -4.83 24.31 -3.89
CA ASP A 87 -4.46 23.46 -5.02
C ASP A 87 -3.65 22.22 -4.59
N HIS A 88 -4.03 21.61 -3.47
CA HIS A 88 -3.28 20.49 -2.88
C HIS A 88 -3.93 19.14 -3.23
N HIS A 89 -3.20 18.35 -3.99
CA HIS A 89 -3.47 16.95 -4.27
C HIS A 89 -2.17 16.13 -4.32
N ASN A 90 -2.26 14.81 -4.15
CA ASN A 90 -1.10 13.91 -4.24
C ASN A 90 -1.22 12.82 -5.31
N LEU A 91 -2.42 12.63 -5.87
CA LEU A 91 -2.63 11.68 -6.95
C LEU A 91 -3.74 12.13 -7.89
N VAL A 92 -3.76 11.51 -9.07
CA VAL A 92 -4.92 11.44 -9.96
C VAL A 92 -5.08 10.00 -10.40
N VAL A 93 -6.31 9.58 -10.67
CA VAL A 93 -6.61 8.20 -11.06
C VAL A 93 -7.70 8.15 -12.09
N MET A 94 -7.56 7.28 -13.09
CA MET A 94 -8.62 7.06 -14.08
C MET A 94 -9.71 6.19 -13.46
N VAL A 95 -10.95 6.69 -13.48
CA VAL A 95 -12.14 6.01 -12.97
C VAL A 95 -13.19 6.01 -14.06
N ASP A 96 -13.52 4.82 -14.55
CA ASP A 96 -14.57 4.59 -15.54
C ASP A 96 -14.55 5.55 -16.75
N GLY A 97 -13.34 5.85 -17.24
CA GLY A 97 -13.11 6.72 -18.41
C GLY A 97 -13.02 8.23 -18.12
N TYR A 98 -13.11 8.65 -16.87
CA TYR A 98 -12.83 10.01 -16.41
C TYR A 98 -11.54 10.06 -15.58
N LEU A 99 -10.89 11.22 -15.50
CA LEU A 99 -9.81 11.44 -14.55
C LEU A 99 -10.40 11.96 -13.24
N LEU A 100 -10.13 11.27 -12.13
CA LEU A 100 -10.50 11.70 -10.79
C LEU A 100 -9.30 12.38 -10.11
N LEU A 101 -9.54 13.57 -9.57
CA LEU A 101 -8.64 14.34 -8.72
C LEU A 101 -9.26 14.44 -7.31
N PRO A 102 -8.77 13.66 -6.34
CA PRO A 102 -8.98 13.97 -4.93
C PRO A 102 -8.11 15.16 -4.54
N TRP A 103 -8.69 16.17 -3.90
CA TRP A 103 -7.98 17.35 -3.43
C TRP A 103 -8.37 17.66 -1.99
N CYS A 104 -7.40 18.08 -1.18
CA CYS A 104 -7.57 18.43 0.23
C CYS A 104 -6.24 18.99 0.77
N PRO A 105 -6.24 20.07 1.59
CA PRO A 105 -5.06 20.47 2.34
C PRO A 105 -4.52 19.35 3.25
N GLU A 106 -3.23 19.39 3.56
CA GLU A 106 -2.55 18.36 4.38
C GLU A 106 -3.23 18.15 5.74
N PHE A 107 -3.69 19.26 6.33
CA PHE A 107 -4.33 19.33 7.62
C PHE A 107 -5.84 19.07 7.60
N GLY A 108 -6.43 18.77 6.43
CA GLY A 108 -7.87 18.55 6.27
C GLY A 108 -8.69 19.83 6.23
N PHE A 109 -9.94 19.74 6.72
CA PHE A 109 -10.91 20.85 6.85
C PHE A 109 -11.34 21.49 5.52
N GLY A 110 -11.55 20.65 4.51
CA GLY A 110 -12.04 21.05 3.20
C GLY A 110 -11.36 20.20 2.13
N GLY A 111 -12.14 19.59 1.26
CA GLY A 111 -11.63 18.74 0.22
C GLY A 111 -12.75 18.31 -0.72
N GLY A 112 -12.38 17.54 -1.73
CA GLY A 112 -13.35 17.01 -2.66
C GLY A 112 -12.79 16.00 -3.63
N LEU A 113 -13.72 15.47 -4.42
CA LEU A 113 -13.49 14.58 -5.54
C LEU A 113 -13.97 15.31 -6.80
N THR A 114 -13.04 15.64 -7.69
CA THR A 114 -13.35 16.29 -8.96
C THR A 114 -13.06 15.37 -10.13
N PHE A 115 -14.07 15.14 -10.95
CA PHE A 115 -13.97 14.35 -12.17
C PHE A 115 -13.75 15.26 -13.37
N PHE A 116 -12.85 14.85 -14.26
CA PHE A 116 -12.55 15.54 -15.51
C PHE A 116 -12.76 14.63 -16.72
N ASP A 117 -13.37 15.19 -17.76
CA ASP A 117 -13.19 14.74 -19.13
C ASP A 117 -11.82 15.23 -19.61
N ILE A 118 -10.94 14.26 -19.90
CA ILE A 118 -9.59 14.52 -20.41
C ILE A 118 -9.39 14.00 -21.83
N SER A 119 -10.47 13.77 -22.59
CA SER A 119 -10.41 13.36 -24.01
C SER A 119 -9.60 14.35 -24.85
N LYS A 120 -9.60 15.62 -24.44
CA LYS A 120 -8.64 16.65 -24.85
C LYS A 120 -7.69 16.97 -23.69
N PRO A 121 -6.44 16.45 -23.71
CA PRO A 121 -5.56 16.52 -22.55
C PRO A 121 -5.09 17.94 -22.19
N CYS A 122 -5.05 18.86 -23.16
CA CYS A 122 -4.70 20.27 -22.94
C CYS A 122 -5.91 21.19 -22.74
N GLU A 123 -7.12 20.61 -22.68
CA GLU A 123 -8.38 21.31 -22.39
C GLU A 123 -9.23 20.43 -21.45
N PRO A 124 -8.72 20.04 -20.26
CA PRO A 124 -9.49 19.21 -19.34
C PRO A 124 -10.75 19.96 -18.89
N VAL A 125 -11.87 19.25 -18.85
CA VAL A 125 -13.17 19.84 -18.47
C VAL A 125 -13.68 19.13 -17.22
N ALA A 126 -13.87 19.87 -16.13
CA ALA A 126 -14.52 19.34 -14.94
C ALA A 126 -15.97 18.93 -15.30
N VAL A 127 -16.34 17.68 -15.02
CA VAL A 127 -17.67 17.14 -15.29
C VAL A 127 -18.53 16.99 -14.03
N GLY A 128 -17.89 16.91 -12.86
CA GLY A 128 -18.56 16.82 -11.57
C GLY A 128 -17.59 17.09 -10.44
N ILE A 129 -18.11 17.71 -9.38
CA ILE A 129 -17.39 18.03 -8.16
C ILE A 129 -18.27 17.62 -6.98
N GLY A 130 -17.67 16.90 -6.03
CA GLY A 130 -18.26 16.58 -4.76
C GLY A 130 -17.33 17.04 -3.66
N GLU A 131 -17.87 17.68 -2.63
CA GLU A 131 -17.10 18.35 -1.59
C GLU A 131 -17.36 17.71 -0.24
N SER A 132 -16.35 17.75 0.64
CA SER A 132 -16.46 17.32 2.02
C SER A 132 -15.54 18.09 2.93
N MET A 133 -16.06 18.43 4.11
CA MET A 133 -15.27 18.99 5.21
C MET A 133 -14.56 17.92 6.03
N LEU A 134 -14.86 16.64 5.76
CA LEU A 134 -14.35 15.48 6.48
C LEU A 134 -13.16 14.85 5.76
N MET A 135 -12.83 15.27 4.54
CA MET A 135 -11.66 14.73 3.84
C MET A 135 -10.37 15.18 4.54
N ARG A 136 -9.39 14.28 4.50
CA ARG A 136 -7.99 14.57 4.76
C ARG A 136 -7.19 14.27 3.49
N GLU A 137 -6.03 14.91 3.38
CA GLU A 137 -5.00 14.57 2.40
C GLU A 137 -4.94 13.06 2.08
N THR A 138 -5.02 12.79 0.78
CA THR A 138 -5.20 11.45 0.25
C THR A 138 -4.01 11.10 -0.62
N HIS A 139 -3.31 10.01 -0.29
CA HIS A 139 -2.22 9.42 -1.08
C HIS A 139 -2.65 8.14 -1.83
N SER A 140 -3.88 7.68 -1.59
CA SER A 140 -4.48 6.51 -2.23
C SER A 140 -6.01 6.62 -2.18
N VAL A 141 -6.70 6.01 -3.15
CA VAL A 141 -8.15 5.91 -3.15
C VAL A 141 -8.50 4.44 -3.33
N GLY A 142 -9.32 3.88 -2.44
CA GLY A 142 -9.86 2.55 -2.59
C GLY A 142 -11.15 2.60 -3.39
N PHE A 143 -11.33 1.71 -4.36
CA PHE A 143 -12.54 1.65 -5.19
C PHE A 143 -13.23 0.30 -5.07
N TYR A 144 -14.56 0.32 -5.05
CA TYR A 144 -15.37 -0.89 -5.15
C TYR A 144 -16.54 -0.67 -6.10
N ALA A 145 -16.68 -1.56 -7.08
CA ALA A 145 -17.86 -1.68 -7.90
C ALA A 145 -18.59 -2.95 -7.50
N GLY A 146 -19.79 -2.82 -6.94
CA GLY A 146 -20.59 -3.98 -6.54
C GLY A 146 -20.80 -4.97 -7.69
N ILE A 147 -20.51 -6.26 -7.47
CA ILE A 147 -20.71 -7.31 -8.48
C ILE A 147 -22.01 -8.07 -8.16
N GLY A 148 -23.11 -7.81 -8.88
CA GLY A 148 -24.42 -8.48 -8.66
C GLY A 148 -25.60 -7.90 -9.48
N GLU A 149 -26.74 -8.61 -9.52
CA GLU A 149 -27.91 -8.46 -10.42
C GLU A 149 -28.70 -7.12 -10.40
N THR A 150 -28.16 -6.04 -9.85
CA THR A 150 -28.70 -4.70 -10.10
C THR A 150 -27.88 -4.06 -11.22
N LYS A 151 -28.41 -4.14 -12.45
CA LYS A 151 -27.97 -3.28 -13.56
C LYS A 151 -28.14 -1.81 -13.11
N GLY A 152 -27.06 -1.20 -12.63
CA GLY A 152 -26.99 0.09 -11.93
C GLY A 152 -27.30 -0.05 -10.43
N THR A 153 -26.57 0.51 -9.46
CA THR A 153 -25.53 1.55 -9.43
C THR A 153 -24.86 1.49 -8.04
N GLY A 154 -23.53 1.54 -7.99
CA GLY A 154 -22.76 1.56 -6.74
C GLY A 154 -21.28 1.47 -7.06
N LEU A 155 -20.72 2.52 -7.67
CA LEU A 155 -19.29 2.73 -7.69
C LEU A 155 -18.96 3.55 -6.46
N TRP A 156 -18.13 2.99 -5.59
CA TRP A 156 -17.79 3.59 -4.32
C TRP A 156 -16.31 3.92 -4.29
N ALA A 157 -15.98 4.99 -3.61
CA ALA A 157 -14.62 5.34 -3.26
C ALA A 157 -14.47 5.43 -1.74
N VAL A 158 -13.26 5.15 -1.26
CA VAL A 158 -12.87 5.39 0.12
C VAL A 158 -11.55 6.15 0.13
N VAL A 159 -11.47 7.16 0.99
CA VAL A 159 -10.32 8.06 1.13
C VAL A 159 -10.00 8.28 2.60
N ASN A 160 -8.89 8.97 2.89
CA ASN A 160 -8.57 9.37 4.26
C ASN A 160 -9.56 10.45 4.73
N GLY A 161 -10.01 10.35 5.98
CA GLY A 161 -10.94 11.30 6.57
C GLY A 161 -10.52 11.78 7.96
N LEU A 162 -11.05 12.93 8.37
CA LEU A 162 -10.78 13.59 9.62
C LEU A 162 -11.97 14.44 10.08
N GLU A 163 -12.51 14.13 11.26
CA GLU A 163 -13.41 15.03 11.98
C GLU A 163 -12.68 15.57 13.21
N LEU A 164 -12.35 16.86 13.21
CA LEU A 164 -11.57 17.50 14.28
C LEU A 164 -10.23 16.78 14.55
N THR A 165 -10.14 16.02 15.63
CA THR A 165 -8.96 15.25 16.05
C THR A 165 -9.18 13.73 15.95
N GLU A 166 -10.32 13.31 15.40
CA GLU A 166 -10.74 11.91 15.29
C GLU A 166 -10.64 11.48 13.80
N PRO A 167 -9.47 11.03 13.35
CA PRO A 167 -9.27 10.56 11.99
C PRO A 167 -9.97 9.22 11.72
N GLY A 168 -10.12 8.94 10.45
CA GLY A 168 -10.73 7.72 9.97
C GLY A 168 -10.60 7.56 8.46
N ILE A 169 -11.63 6.95 7.87
CA ILE A 169 -11.79 6.82 6.43
C ILE A 169 -13.17 7.33 6.02
N GLU A 170 -13.24 8.00 4.88
CA GLU A 170 -14.47 8.58 4.37
C GLU A 170 -14.94 7.82 3.14
N PHE A 171 -16.21 7.44 3.14
CA PHE A 171 -16.85 6.73 2.04
C PHE A 171 -17.59 7.69 1.12
N TRP A 172 -17.52 7.41 -0.18
CA TRP A 172 -18.09 8.22 -1.24
C TRP A 172 -18.90 7.37 -2.20
N ASP A 173 -20.08 7.84 -2.58
CA ASP A 173 -20.81 7.37 -3.78
C ASP A 173 -20.31 8.17 -4.98
N ILE A 174 -19.68 7.46 -5.90
CA ILE A 174 -19.17 8.01 -7.17
C ILE A 174 -19.82 7.30 -8.37
N SER A 175 -20.99 6.68 -8.17
CA SER A 175 -21.75 6.03 -9.24
C SER A 175 -22.16 6.99 -10.36
N ASP A 176 -22.37 8.26 -10.00
CA ASP A 176 -22.57 9.36 -10.93
C ASP A 176 -21.35 10.30 -10.86
N PRO A 177 -20.42 10.24 -11.83
CA PRO A 177 -19.23 11.09 -11.83
C PRO A 177 -19.55 12.58 -12.01
N THR A 178 -20.78 12.94 -12.40
CA THR A 178 -21.22 14.35 -12.49
C THR A 178 -21.67 14.91 -11.15
N ALA A 179 -21.92 14.04 -10.17
CA ALA A 179 -22.38 14.42 -8.84
C ALA A 179 -21.86 13.42 -7.76
N PRO A 180 -20.53 13.29 -7.57
CA PRO A 180 -19.98 12.45 -6.52
C PRO A 180 -20.35 12.99 -5.13
N LYS A 181 -20.60 12.10 -4.16
CA LYS A 181 -21.15 12.47 -2.86
C LYS A 181 -20.42 11.77 -1.72
N SER A 182 -20.01 12.54 -0.73
CA SER A 182 -19.61 12.00 0.56
C SER A 182 -20.81 11.34 1.24
N ILE A 183 -20.63 10.12 1.73
CA ILE A 183 -21.62 9.34 2.46
C ILE A 183 -21.40 9.44 3.97
N GLY A 184 -20.14 9.50 4.40
CA GLY A 184 -19.80 9.72 5.79
C GLY A 184 -18.41 9.24 6.18
N LEU A 185 -17.99 9.70 7.34
CA LEU A 185 -16.74 9.31 7.98
C LEU A 185 -16.97 8.11 8.92
N MET A 186 -16.14 7.09 8.76
CA MET A 186 -15.95 6.05 9.77
C MET A 186 -14.70 6.37 10.58
N LYS A 187 -14.88 6.69 11.87
CA LYS A 187 -13.77 6.89 12.81
C LYS A 187 -13.04 5.58 13.07
N LEU A 188 -11.71 5.63 13.13
CA LEU A 188 -10.90 4.47 13.46
C LEU A 188 -10.50 4.53 14.95
N PRO A 189 -10.73 3.46 15.73
CA PRO A 189 -10.33 3.42 17.14
C PRO A 189 -8.83 3.65 17.31
N ASP A 190 -8.45 4.42 18.33
CA ASP A 190 -7.07 4.82 18.67
C ASP A 190 -6.34 5.66 17.62
N ALA A 191 -7.01 6.02 16.52
CA ALA A 191 -6.48 6.95 15.55
C ALA A 191 -6.57 8.38 16.12
N PHE A 192 -5.55 9.20 15.89
CA PHE A 192 -5.45 10.54 16.47
C PHE A 192 -4.65 11.49 15.56
N TYR A 193 -5.14 12.71 15.41
CA TYR A 193 -4.48 13.76 14.65
C TYR A 193 -4.66 15.12 15.35
N PRO A 194 -3.65 16.02 15.37
CA PRO A 194 -2.29 15.84 14.84
C PRO A 194 -1.40 15.01 15.78
N ASP A 195 -0.54 14.15 15.21
CA ASP A 195 0.38 13.30 15.98
C ASP A 195 1.61 12.85 15.19
N ALA A 196 2.22 13.76 14.43
CA ALA A 196 3.37 13.45 13.56
C ALA A 196 3.15 12.18 12.71
N TYR A 197 1.93 12.00 12.19
CA TYR A 197 1.48 10.88 11.37
C TYR A 197 1.57 9.49 12.03
N ALA A 198 1.80 9.40 13.34
CA ALA A 198 1.98 8.13 14.04
C ALA A 198 0.68 7.29 14.13
N ARG A 199 -0.50 7.93 14.15
CA ARG A 199 -1.79 7.27 14.39
C ARG A 199 -2.88 7.73 13.43
N VAL A 200 -2.55 7.92 12.16
CA VAL A 200 -3.50 8.33 11.10
C VAL A 200 -3.64 7.26 10.02
N SER A 201 -4.73 7.34 9.26
CA SER A 201 -4.84 6.66 7.98
C SER A 201 -3.89 7.30 6.97
N LEU A 202 -3.00 6.49 6.37
CA LEU A 202 -2.06 6.91 5.34
C LEU A 202 -2.46 6.39 3.95
N SER A 203 -2.89 5.14 3.89
CA SER A 203 -3.30 4.46 2.67
C SER A 203 -4.55 3.61 2.89
N VAL A 204 -5.36 3.46 1.84
CA VAL A 204 -6.55 2.61 1.81
C VAL A 204 -6.54 1.75 0.55
N PHE A 205 -7.01 0.52 0.67
CA PHE A 205 -7.24 -0.36 -0.47
C PHE A 205 -8.55 -1.12 -0.27
N TRP A 206 -9.42 -1.09 -1.29
CA TRP A 206 -10.74 -1.72 -1.21
C TRP A 206 -10.78 -2.98 -2.06
N GLN A 207 -10.66 -4.14 -1.42
CA GLN A 207 -10.94 -5.44 -2.04
C GLN A 207 -12.28 -5.93 -1.49
N GLY A 208 -13.35 -5.55 -2.18
CA GLY A 208 -14.71 -5.72 -1.68
C GLY A 208 -15.03 -7.15 -1.21
N PRO A 209 -15.69 -7.31 -0.05
CA PRO A 209 -16.34 -6.26 0.73
C PRO A 209 -15.41 -5.52 1.73
N TYR A 210 -14.15 -5.90 1.85
CA TYR A 210 -13.26 -5.36 2.89
C TYR A 210 -12.42 -4.16 2.41
N VAL A 211 -12.30 -3.15 3.26
CA VAL A 211 -11.34 -2.07 3.12
C VAL A 211 -10.19 -2.31 4.08
N TYR A 212 -8.98 -2.37 3.55
CA TYR A 212 -7.75 -2.42 4.32
C TYR A 212 -7.20 -1.01 4.47
N VAL A 213 -6.92 -0.60 5.70
CA VAL A 213 -6.44 0.75 6.02
C VAL A 213 -5.08 0.65 6.69
N ALA A 214 -4.10 1.32 6.11
CA ALA A 214 -2.80 1.59 6.71
C ALA A 214 -2.97 2.62 7.85
N GLY A 215 -2.96 2.13 9.09
CA GLY A 215 -3.17 2.92 10.31
C GLY A 215 -1.88 3.48 10.93
N ALA A 216 -0.79 3.59 10.18
CA ALA A 216 0.53 3.95 10.71
C ALA A 216 0.95 3.01 11.86
N ASP A 217 1.32 3.53 13.04
CA ASP A 217 1.80 2.73 14.17
C ASP A 217 0.68 1.87 14.80
N ASN A 218 -0.58 2.17 14.46
CA ASN A 218 -1.73 1.36 14.86
C ASN A 218 -1.88 0.05 14.05
N GLY A 219 -0.99 -0.20 13.07
CA GLY A 219 -1.04 -1.39 12.23
C GLY A 219 -2.08 -1.26 11.11
N VAL A 220 -2.76 -2.36 10.80
CA VAL A 220 -3.76 -2.42 9.72
C VAL A 220 -5.15 -2.54 10.32
N TYR A 221 -6.06 -1.65 9.92
CA TYR A 221 -7.49 -1.83 10.19
C TYR A 221 -8.13 -2.58 9.02
N ILE A 222 -8.99 -3.55 9.34
CA ILE A 222 -9.81 -4.26 8.37
C ILE A 222 -11.26 -3.86 8.63
N VAL A 223 -11.85 -3.17 7.65
CA VAL A 223 -13.21 -2.65 7.73
C VAL A 223 -14.10 -3.46 6.80
N ASP A 224 -15.20 -3.99 7.34
CA ASP A 224 -16.27 -4.56 6.52
C ASP A 224 -17.12 -3.41 5.98
N ALA A 225 -17.09 -3.25 4.65
CA ALA A 225 -17.83 -2.25 3.91
C ALA A 225 -18.88 -2.90 2.97
N THR A 226 -19.46 -4.03 3.39
CA THR A 226 -20.59 -4.67 2.70
C THR A 226 -21.74 -3.67 2.48
N ASP A 227 -22.02 -2.82 3.47
CA ASP A 227 -22.85 -1.62 3.34
C ASP A 227 -21.95 -0.37 3.51
N PRO A 228 -21.54 0.31 2.42
CA PRO A 228 -20.72 1.53 2.48
C PRO A 228 -21.35 2.68 3.27
N GLY A 229 -22.67 2.67 3.47
CA GLY A 229 -23.35 3.65 4.33
C GLY A 229 -23.28 3.33 5.82
N LYS A 230 -22.88 2.11 6.18
CA LYS A 230 -22.76 1.63 7.57
C LYS A 230 -21.55 0.68 7.72
N PRO A 231 -20.33 1.14 7.41
CA PRO A 231 -19.14 0.32 7.54
C PRO A 231 -18.86 0.01 9.01
N VAL A 232 -18.26 -1.16 9.27
CA VAL A 232 -17.92 -1.61 10.63
C VAL A 232 -16.49 -2.12 10.70
N LEU A 233 -15.83 -1.91 11.84
CA LEU A 233 -14.49 -2.46 12.06
C LEU A 233 -14.62 -3.97 12.26
N ALA A 234 -14.08 -4.75 11.34
CA ALA A 234 -14.12 -6.21 11.41
C ALA A 234 -12.96 -6.75 12.24
N ALA A 235 -11.75 -6.22 12.01
CA ALA A 235 -10.54 -6.63 12.72
C ALA A 235 -9.47 -5.53 12.71
N ARG A 236 -8.43 -5.71 13.52
CA ARG A 236 -7.21 -4.91 13.50
C ARG A 236 -6.01 -5.82 13.65
N TYR A 237 -5.06 -5.70 12.74
CA TYR A 237 -3.82 -6.47 12.74
C TYR A 237 -2.66 -5.58 13.20
N GLN A 238 -2.05 -5.92 14.34
CA GLN A 238 -0.90 -5.19 14.87
C GLN A 238 0.40 -5.91 14.48
N LEU A 239 1.33 -5.18 13.87
CA LEU A 239 2.65 -5.71 13.52
C LEU A 239 3.59 -5.70 14.74
N SER A 240 4.39 -6.76 14.87
CA SER A 240 5.48 -6.88 15.85
C SER A 240 6.78 -7.30 15.13
N PRO A 241 7.90 -6.58 15.26
CA PRO A 241 8.00 -5.25 15.88
C PRO A 241 7.09 -4.23 15.19
N VAL A 242 6.80 -3.12 15.87
CA VAL A 242 5.94 -2.06 15.34
C VAL A 242 6.49 -1.59 14.00
N LEU A 243 5.60 -1.53 13.01
CA LEU A 243 5.87 -0.96 11.69
C LEU A 243 4.86 0.17 11.49
N ARG A 244 5.36 1.36 11.15
CA ARG A 244 4.52 2.47 10.74
C ARG A 244 3.95 2.16 9.37
N VAL A 245 2.73 1.63 9.30
CA VAL A 245 2.16 1.19 8.01
C VAL A 245 1.89 2.39 7.11
N GLY A 246 2.61 2.46 5.99
CA GLY A 246 2.51 3.53 5.00
C GLY A 246 1.60 3.19 3.84
N GLN A 247 1.96 2.16 3.06
CA GLN A 247 1.19 1.71 1.90
C GLN A 247 0.58 0.34 2.13
N ILE A 248 -0.58 0.12 1.52
CA ILE A 248 -1.29 -1.16 1.59
C ILE A 248 -1.90 -1.52 0.23
N HIS A 249 -1.70 -2.76 -0.21
CA HIS A 249 -2.29 -3.29 -1.44
C HIS A 249 -2.79 -4.71 -1.19
N ALA A 250 -3.97 -5.06 -1.70
CA ALA A 250 -4.52 -6.41 -1.60
C ALA A 250 -4.73 -7.02 -2.99
N ILE A 251 -4.13 -8.18 -3.26
CA ILE A 251 -4.25 -8.90 -4.54
C ILE A 251 -4.54 -10.36 -4.27
N GLY A 252 -5.70 -10.82 -4.73
CA GLY A 252 -6.19 -12.15 -4.34
C GLY A 252 -6.18 -12.26 -2.82
N ASN A 253 -5.56 -13.32 -2.29
CA ASN A 253 -5.46 -13.55 -0.86
C ASN A 253 -4.18 -12.98 -0.24
N MET A 254 -3.42 -12.13 -0.94
CA MET A 254 -2.20 -11.52 -0.40
C MET A 254 -2.45 -10.04 -0.07
N LEU A 255 -2.13 -9.67 1.17
CA LEU A 255 -2.04 -8.30 1.63
C LEU A 255 -0.57 -7.89 1.72
N ILE A 256 -0.20 -6.84 1.01
CA ILE A 256 1.14 -6.28 0.97
C ILE A 256 1.15 -5.01 1.82
N ILE A 257 2.04 -4.97 2.80
CA ILE A 257 2.17 -3.89 3.77
C ILE A 257 3.60 -3.37 3.71
N THR A 258 3.78 -2.05 3.58
CA THR A 258 5.11 -1.44 3.60
C THR A 258 5.17 -0.27 4.57
N ALA A 259 6.36 -0.01 5.10
CA ALA A 259 6.57 1.08 6.04
C ALA A 259 6.41 2.46 5.37
N ALA A 260 5.79 3.41 6.08
CA ALA A 260 5.97 4.83 5.86
C ALA A 260 7.26 5.22 6.57
N GLU A 261 8.34 5.31 5.78
CA GLU A 261 9.72 5.55 6.23
C GLU A 261 10.35 4.36 6.97
N GLY A 262 10.81 3.40 6.17
CA GLY A 262 11.58 2.26 6.63
C GLY A 262 11.81 1.24 5.51
N PRO A 263 12.70 0.25 5.70
CA PRO A 263 13.00 -0.73 4.66
C PRO A 263 12.03 -1.92 4.69
N ARG A 264 11.31 -2.11 5.80
CA ARG A 264 10.53 -3.34 6.04
C ARG A 264 9.23 -3.39 5.24
N ALA A 265 8.97 -4.56 4.67
CA ALA A 265 7.72 -4.96 4.05
C ALA A 265 7.22 -6.27 4.65
N VAL A 266 5.91 -6.43 4.74
CA VAL A 266 5.25 -7.61 5.31
C VAL A 266 4.14 -8.07 4.38
N LEU A 267 4.16 -9.36 4.05
CA LEU A 267 3.14 -10.05 3.26
C LEU A 267 2.28 -10.92 4.19
N LEU A 268 0.98 -10.71 4.16
CA LEU A 268 0.01 -11.50 4.93
C LEU A 268 -0.94 -12.25 3.99
N ASP A 269 -1.31 -13.47 4.38
CA ASP A 269 -2.44 -14.21 3.83
C ASP A 269 -3.74 -13.66 4.44
N ILE A 270 -4.64 -13.22 3.58
CA ILE A 270 -5.98 -12.70 3.89
C ILE A 270 -7.09 -13.60 3.33
N SER A 271 -6.84 -14.89 3.17
CA SER A 271 -7.87 -15.89 2.81
C SER A 271 -9.07 -15.86 3.77
N ASP A 272 -8.81 -15.60 5.06
CA ASP A 272 -9.77 -15.02 5.98
C ASP A 272 -9.42 -13.53 6.20
N PRO A 273 -10.15 -12.59 5.58
CA PRO A 273 -9.87 -11.15 5.72
C PRO A 273 -9.90 -10.65 7.16
N THR A 274 -10.66 -11.32 8.05
CA THR A 274 -10.81 -10.92 9.45
C THR A 274 -9.75 -11.52 10.37
N ALA A 275 -8.97 -12.48 9.87
CA ALA A 275 -7.87 -13.11 10.59
C ALA A 275 -6.60 -13.23 9.73
N PRO A 276 -5.97 -12.12 9.30
CA PRO A 276 -4.76 -12.16 8.47
C PRO A 276 -3.63 -12.97 9.13
N GLN A 277 -2.93 -13.78 8.35
CA GLN A 277 -1.82 -14.62 8.83
C GLN A 277 -0.49 -14.21 8.16
N PRO A 278 0.64 -14.19 8.88
CA PRO A 278 1.95 -13.98 8.25
C PRO A 278 2.25 -15.07 7.23
N ILE A 279 2.73 -14.68 6.05
CA ILE A 279 3.30 -15.63 5.09
C ILE A 279 4.75 -15.90 5.52
N PRO A 280 5.16 -17.16 5.75
CA PRO A 280 6.55 -17.49 6.07
C PRO A 280 7.52 -16.94 5.02
N GLY A 281 8.53 -16.18 5.43
CA GLY A 281 9.47 -15.49 4.51
C GLY A 281 8.94 -14.20 3.87
N GLY A 282 7.67 -13.86 4.09
CA GLY A 282 7.02 -12.64 3.62
C GLY A 282 7.30 -11.39 4.47
N ASP A 283 8.08 -11.49 5.54
CA ASP A 283 8.57 -10.35 6.34
C ASP A 283 10.04 -10.10 6.00
N PHE A 284 10.31 -9.02 5.27
CA PHE A 284 11.62 -8.75 4.69
C PHE A 284 11.94 -7.27 4.63
N GLU A 285 13.20 -6.95 4.36
CA GLU A 285 13.68 -5.58 4.16
C GLU A 285 14.05 -5.34 2.70
N ALA A 286 13.63 -4.21 2.15
CA ALA A 286 14.09 -3.69 0.87
C ALA A 286 15.55 -3.27 1.00
N LYS A 287 16.41 -3.94 0.23
CA LYS A 287 17.86 -3.76 0.26
C LYS A 287 18.38 -3.29 -1.10
N ASP A 288 19.43 -2.48 -1.07
CA ASP A 288 20.14 -2.08 -2.28
C ASP A 288 21.01 -3.22 -2.84
N ALA A 289 21.72 -2.98 -3.95
CA ALA A 289 22.59 -3.97 -4.57
C ALA A 289 23.75 -4.43 -3.66
N GLY A 290 24.09 -3.65 -2.63
CA GLY A 290 25.09 -3.99 -1.62
C GLY A 290 24.55 -4.87 -0.49
N GLY A 291 23.23 -5.12 -0.44
CA GLY A 291 22.57 -5.85 0.63
C GLY A 291 22.24 -5.00 1.86
N GLU A 292 22.39 -3.68 1.76
CA GLU A 292 22.08 -2.76 2.85
C GLU A 292 20.59 -2.35 2.80
N PRO A 293 19.85 -2.43 3.92
CA PRO A 293 18.48 -1.95 3.98
C PRO A 293 18.39 -0.46 3.62
N ARG A 294 17.39 -0.10 2.82
CA ARG A 294 17.12 1.29 2.45
C ARG A 294 15.69 1.68 2.78
N ASP A 295 15.55 2.78 3.48
CA ASP A 295 14.25 3.34 3.80
C ASP A 295 13.50 3.70 2.51
N ALA A 296 12.27 3.22 2.42
CA ALA A 296 11.33 3.62 1.39
C ALA A 296 10.40 4.73 1.92
N TYR A 297 10.18 5.76 1.11
CA TYR A 297 9.16 6.77 1.41
C TYR A 297 7.78 6.34 0.89
N PHE A 298 7.76 5.73 -0.29
CA PHE A 298 6.56 5.28 -0.97
C PHE A 298 6.83 3.96 -1.68
N THR A 299 5.79 3.13 -1.81
CA THR A 299 5.86 1.88 -2.56
C THR A 299 4.65 1.73 -3.47
N ASN A 300 4.86 1.19 -4.66
CA ASN A 300 3.79 0.83 -5.59
C ASN A 300 4.08 -0.56 -6.17
N MET A 301 3.14 -1.12 -6.91
CA MET A 301 3.33 -2.43 -7.51
C MET A 301 2.68 -2.56 -8.88
N HIS A 302 3.21 -3.46 -9.69
CA HIS A 302 2.63 -3.82 -10.98
C HIS A 302 2.95 -5.28 -11.32
N GLY A 303 1.90 -6.07 -11.56
CA GLY A 303 2.04 -7.52 -11.66
C GLY A 303 2.59 -8.11 -10.36
N SER A 304 3.66 -8.90 -10.44
CA SER A 304 4.36 -9.43 -9.27
C SER A 304 5.50 -8.54 -8.79
N HIS A 305 5.66 -7.32 -9.31
CA HIS A 305 6.79 -6.45 -8.97
C HIS A 305 6.38 -5.43 -7.91
N LEU A 306 7.13 -5.38 -6.81
CA LEU A 306 7.01 -4.38 -5.77
C LEU A 306 8.17 -3.37 -5.89
N TYR A 307 7.82 -2.09 -5.99
CA TYR A 307 8.75 -0.98 -6.20
C TYR A 307 8.87 -0.16 -4.92
N PHE A 308 10.09 -0.03 -4.40
CA PHE A 308 10.41 0.75 -3.22
C PHE A 308 11.17 2.02 -3.63
N VAL A 309 10.60 3.20 -3.34
CA VAL A 309 11.28 4.47 -3.65
C VAL A 309 12.15 4.88 -2.48
N ARG A 310 13.46 4.89 -2.71
CA ARG A 310 14.47 5.24 -1.71
C ARG A 310 14.23 6.66 -1.21
N LYS A 311 14.08 6.82 0.10
CA LYS A 311 13.89 8.11 0.76
C LYS A 311 15.17 8.96 0.73
N GLU A 312 16.31 8.33 1.00
CA GLU A 312 17.61 8.99 1.16
C GLU A 312 18.73 8.25 0.39
N ASP A 313 19.96 8.76 0.47
CA ASP A 313 21.16 8.19 -0.14
C ASP A 313 21.08 7.98 -1.67
N GLY A 314 20.61 9.00 -2.40
CA GLY A 314 20.56 8.99 -3.88
C GLY A 314 19.19 8.66 -4.49
N GLY A 315 18.15 8.47 -3.68
CA GLY A 315 16.79 8.23 -4.19
C GLY A 315 16.74 7.07 -5.20
N GLY A 316 15.79 7.12 -6.13
CA GLY A 316 15.61 6.04 -7.11
C GLY A 316 14.76 4.88 -6.56
N VAL A 317 14.80 3.74 -7.23
CA VAL A 317 13.84 2.65 -7.03
C VAL A 317 14.55 1.31 -6.86
N ILE A 318 14.18 0.56 -5.83
CA ILE A 318 14.55 -0.85 -5.62
C ILE A 318 13.35 -1.70 -5.99
N VAL A 319 13.57 -2.81 -6.70
CA VAL A 319 12.50 -3.68 -7.22
C VAL A 319 12.66 -5.10 -6.71
N TYR A 320 11.56 -5.64 -6.18
CA TYR A 320 11.44 -7.05 -5.79
C TYR A 320 10.37 -7.74 -6.63
N ASP A 321 10.60 -9.00 -6.98
CA ASP A 321 9.56 -9.94 -7.41
C ASP A 321 8.93 -10.57 -6.17
N ILE A 322 7.60 -10.55 -6.11
CA ILE A 322 6.78 -11.14 -5.05
C ILE A 322 5.81 -12.18 -5.61
N ALA A 323 6.11 -12.77 -6.77
CA ALA A 323 5.32 -13.85 -7.35
C ALA A 323 5.22 -15.07 -6.42
N ASP A 324 6.33 -15.42 -5.77
CA ASP A 324 6.34 -16.31 -4.61
C ASP A 324 6.38 -15.46 -3.34
N PRO A 325 5.26 -15.28 -2.62
CA PRO A 325 5.21 -14.44 -1.43
C PRO A 325 5.99 -15.02 -0.24
N SER A 326 6.41 -16.30 -0.32
CA SER A 326 7.27 -16.91 0.70
C SER A 326 8.76 -16.68 0.47
N ALA A 327 9.13 -16.22 -0.73
CA ALA A 327 10.51 -15.93 -1.09
C ALA A 327 10.63 -14.68 -2.00
N PRO A 328 10.30 -13.47 -1.50
CA PRO A 328 10.52 -12.23 -2.24
C PRO A 328 11.95 -12.11 -2.76
N ALA A 329 12.10 -11.90 -4.06
CA ALA A 329 13.40 -11.92 -4.75
C ALA A 329 13.79 -10.52 -5.24
N TRP A 330 14.97 -10.04 -4.83
CA TRP A 330 15.52 -8.79 -5.36
C TRP A 330 15.80 -8.92 -6.87
N LEU A 331 15.33 -7.96 -7.67
CA LEU A 331 15.54 -7.96 -9.12
C LEU A 331 16.54 -6.92 -9.59
N GLY A 332 16.60 -5.78 -8.92
CA GLY A 332 17.38 -4.66 -9.39
C GLY A 332 17.15 -3.38 -8.61
N GLU A 333 18.02 -2.41 -8.85
CA GLU A 333 17.79 -1.03 -8.45
C GLU A 333 18.24 -0.05 -9.53
N VAL A 334 17.67 1.15 -9.49
CA VAL A 334 18.13 2.32 -10.22
C VAL A 334 18.28 3.45 -9.22
N THR A 335 19.48 4.02 -9.12
CA THR A 335 19.72 5.21 -8.30
C THR A 335 19.53 6.49 -9.10
N SER A 336 19.31 7.59 -8.39
CA SER A 336 19.18 8.92 -8.98
C SER A 336 20.09 9.92 -8.25
N ASN A 337 20.00 11.20 -8.61
CA ASN A 337 20.56 12.27 -7.78
C ASN A 337 19.48 12.94 -6.90
N GLY A 338 18.26 12.39 -6.91
CA GLY A 338 17.15 12.84 -6.09
C GLY A 338 17.24 12.34 -4.64
N ASN A 339 16.30 12.78 -3.82
CA ASN A 339 16.23 12.41 -2.40
C ASN A 339 14.77 12.11 -2.02
N GLY A 340 14.31 10.89 -2.32
CA GLY A 340 12.91 10.50 -2.17
C GLY A 340 12.14 10.54 -3.48
N GLY A 341 10.85 10.24 -3.37
CA GLY A 341 9.89 10.36 -4.47
C GLY A 341 8.69 9.45 -4.31
N TYR A 342 7.79 9.57 -5.28
CA TYR A 342 6.68 8.66 -5.50
C TYR A 342 6.95 7.84 -6.77
N VAL A 343 6.46 6.61 -6.79
CA VAL A 343 6.46 5.78 -8.00
C VAL A 343 5.01 5.42 -8.31
N PHE A 344 4.61 5.65 -9.55
CA PHE A 344 3.31 5.24 -10.07
C PHE A 344 3.57 4.35 -11.28
N VAL A 345 3.10 3.11 -11.20
CA VAL A 345 3.18 2.13 -12.28
C VAL A 345 1.75 1.66 -12.54
N HIS A 346 1.33 1.63 -13.80
CA HIS A 346 -0.03 1.29 -14.21
C HIS A 346 -0.03 0.12 -15.18
#